data_AF-A0A9D8P6H1-F1
#
_entry.id   AF-A0A9D8P6H1-F1
#
_cell.length_a   1.000
_cell.length_b   1.000
_cell.length_c   1.000
_cell.angle_alpha   90.00
_cell.angle_beta   90.00
_cell.angle_gamma   90.00
#
_symmetry.space_group_name_H-M   'P 1'
#
loop_
_entity.id
_entity.type
_entity.pdbx_description
1 polymer ?
#
loop_
_entity_poly.entity_id
_entity_poly.type
_entity_poly.pdbx_seq_one_letter_code
_entity_poly.pdbx_strand_id
1 'polypeptide(L)' 'MKKEYDFTGGVRGKFHRPKKLQRTLRIDADILEYFERMSRAAGIPYQTLINLSLRKFANEDGTITLSGSKK' A
#
# COMPACT_ATOMS: atom_id res chain seq x y z
N MET A 1 -22.97 23.71 -27.03
CA MET A 1 -21.84 23.10 -26.30
C MET A 1 -20.58 23.94 -26.55
N LYS A 2 -19.76 24.23 -25.53
CA LYS A 2 -18.53 25.04 -25.71
C LYS A 2 -17.46 24.24 -26.46
N LYS A 3 -16.72 24.92 -27.34
CA LYS A 3 -15.69 24.31 -28.20
C LYS A 3 -14.42 23.90 -27.45
N GLU A 4 -14.03 24.64 -26.42
CA GLU A 4 -12.80 24.36 -25.66
C GLU A 4 -13.03 24.56 -24.17
N TYR A 5 -12.49 23.62 -23.39
CA TYR A 5 -12.49 23.63 -21.93
C TYR A 5 -11.05 23.80 -21.46
N ASP A 6 -10.84 24.80 -20.61
CA ASP A 6 -9.56 25.05 -19.97
C ASP A 6 -9.44 24.17 -18.71
N PHE A 7 -8.48 23.23 -18.74
CA PHE A 7 -8.22 22.27 -17.66
C PHE A 7 -6.94 22.61 -16.88
N THR A 8 -6.44 23.85 -16.97
CA THR A 8 -5.14 24.24 -16.38
C THR A 8 -5.12 24.15 -14.85
N GLY A 9 -6.28 24.22 -14.18
CA GLY A 9 -6.44 23.98 -12.73
C GLY A 9 -6.82 22.54 -12.34
N GLY A 10 -6.79 21.60 -13.29
CA GLY A 10 -7.23 20.22 -13.09
C GLY A 10 -6.23 19.43 -12.25
N VAL A 11 -6.50 19.24 -10.95
CA VAL A 11 -5.72 18.34 -10.10
C VAL A 11 -5.93 16.90 -10.56
N ARG A 12 -4.95 16.33 -11.28
CA ARG A 12 -4.87 14.88 -11.55
C ARG A 12 -4.84 14.15 -10.20
N GLY A 13 -5.91 13.41 -9.88
CA GLY A 13 -5.90 12.49 -8.75
C GLY A 13 -7.05 12.61 -7.74
N LYS A 14 -7.94 13.60 -7.83
CA LYS A 14 -9.05 13.76 -6.85
C LYS A 14 -9.96 12.53 -6.74
N PHE A 15 -10.00 11.68 -7.78
CA PHE A 15 -10.79 10.46 -7.82
C PHE A 15 -9.98 9.18 -8.05
N HIS A 16 -8.64 9.24 -8.01
CA HIS A 16 -7.83 8.03 -8.17
C HIS A 16 -7.87 7.22 -6.87
N ARG A 17 -8.86 6.33 -6.76
CA ARG A 17 -8.88 5.30 -5.72
C ARG A 17 -7.94 4.19 -6.17
N PRO A 18 -6.92 3.82 -5.36
CA PRO A 18 -6.10 2.65 -5.69
C PRO A 18 -7.02 1.44 -5.78
N LYS A 19 -7.06 0.80 -6.96
CA LYS A 19 -7.86 -0.41 -7.16
C LYS A 19 -7.25 -1.51 -6.29
N LYS A 20 -7.97 -1.91 -5.23
CA LYS A 20 -7.58 -3.07 -4.43
C LYS A 20 -7.70 -4.30 -5.30
N LEU A 21 -6.57 -4.93 -5.60
CA LEU A 21 -6.54 -6.21 -6.31
C LEU A 21 -6.57 -7.31 -5.27
N GLN A 22 -7.55 -8.22 -5.38
CA GLN A 22 -7.55 -9.43 -4.58
C GLN A 22 -6.50 -10.39 -5.15
N ARG A 23 -5.44 -10.64 -4.38
CA ARG A 23 -4.35 -11.55 -4.73
C ARG A 23 -4.06 -12.46 -3.55
N THR A 24 -3.69 -13.70 -3.83
CA THR A 24 -3.19 -14.63 -2.82
C THR A 24 -1.72 -14.31 -2.56
N LEU A 25 -1.40 -13.83 -1.37
CA LEU A 25 -0.03 -13.56 -0.91
C LEU A 25 0.32 -14.59 0.17
N ARG A 26 1.50 -15.20 0.06
CA ARG A 26 2.06 -16.01 1.14
C ARG A 26 2.78 -15.09 2.12
N ILE A 27 2.42 -15.20 3.39
CA ILE A 27 3.00 -14.42 4.49
C ILE A 27 3.36 -15.44 5.57
N ASP A 28 4.51 -15.27 6.20
CA ASP A 28 4.93 -16.09 7.33
C ASP A 28 3.99 -15.92 8.53
N ALA A 29 3.85 -16.99 9.33
CA ALA A 29 2.88 -17.05 10.41
C ALA A 29 3.20 -16.04 11.54
N ASP A 30 4.48 -15.81 11.82
CA ASP A 30 4.94 -14.86 12.83
C ASP A 30 4.61 -13.41 12.45
N ILE A 31 4.76 -13.06 11.16
CA ILE A 31 4.41 -11.75 10.62
C ILE A 31 2.90 -11.54 10.74
N LEU A 32 2.10 -12.56 10.39
CA LEU A 32 0.65 -12.48 10.51
C LEU A 32 0.23 -12.22 11.97
N GLU A 33 0.76 -12.99 12.93
CA GLU A 33 0.47 -12.84 14.35
C GLU A 33 0.84 -11.44 14.87
N TYR A 34 1.99 -10.90 14.44
CA TYR A 34 2.40 -9.54 14.76
C TYR A 34 1.36 -8.50 14.31
N PHE A 35 0.90 -8.59 13.05
CA PHE A 35 -0.12 -7.67 12.53
C PHE A 35 -1.50 -7.88 13.15
N GLU A 36 -1.87 -9.10 13.54
CA GLU A 36 -3.11 -9.38 14.27
C GLU A 36 -3.11 -8.74 15.66
N ARG A 37 -2.00 -8.86 16.40
CA ARG A 37 -1.86 -8.21 17.71
C ARG A 37 -1.95 -6.69 17.61
N MET A 38 -1.28 -6.09 16.63
CA MET A 38 -1.37 -4.65 16.38
C MET A 38 -2.77 -4.23 15.93
N SER A 39 -3.43 -5.04 15.09
CA SER A 39 -4.80 -4.81 14.63
C SER A 39 -5.79 -4.71 15.79
N ARG A 40 -5.67 -5.58 16.80
CA ARG A 40 -6.51 -5.53 18.01
C ARG A 40 -6.31 -4.24 18.81
N ALA A 41 -5.07 -3.75 18.92
CA ALA A 41 -4.77 -2.50 19.63
C ALA A 41 -5.26 -1.26 18.86
N ALA A 42 -5.11 -1.26 17.53
CA ALA A 42 -5.47 -0.13 16.68
C ALA A 42 -6.95 -0.09 16.27
N GLY A 43 -7.68 -1.19 16.43
CA GLY A 43 -9.08 -1.31 15.99
C GLY A 43 -9.27 -1.34 14.47
N ILE A 44 -8.19 -1.60 13.71
CA ILE A 44 -8.18 -1.61 12.24
C ILE A 44 -7.87 -3.04 11.77
N PRO A 45 -8.52 -3.60 10.74
CA PRO A 45 -8.21 -4.94 10.24
C PRO A 45 -6.74 -5.11 9.86
N TYR A 46 -6.12 -6.25 10.23
CA TYR A 46 -4.72 -6.57 9.95
C TYR A 46 -4.35 -6.43 8.46
N GLN A 47 -5.26 -6.77 7.54
CA GLN A 47 -5.06 -6.62 6.09
C GLN A 47 -4.89 -5.16 5.67
N THR A 48 -5.61 -4.23 6.32
CA THR A 48 -5.47 -2.80 6.07
C THR A 48 -4.16 -2.28 6.63
N LEU A 49 -3.75 -2.79 7.80
CA LEU A 49 -2.50 -2.42 8.46
C LEU A 49 -1.27 -2.88 7.68
N ILE A 50 -1.30 -4.09 7.12
CA ILE A 50 -0.27 -4.62 6.22
C ILE A 50 -0.14 -3.71 4.99
N ASN A 51 -1.26 -3.39 4.34
CA ASN A 51 -1.25 -2.51 3.16
C ASN A 51 -0.71 -1.12 3.48
N LEU A 52 -1.08 -0.55 4.63
CA LEU A 52 -0.58 0.76 5.06
C LEU A 52 0.94 0.73 5.29
N SER A 53 1.44 -0.33 5.92
CA SER A 53 2.86 -0.53 6.21
C SER A 53 3.67 -0.66 4.93
N LEU A 54 3.20 -1.48 3.97
CA LEU A 54 3.80 -1.62 2.65
C LEU A 54 3.79 -0.30 1.87
N ARG A 55 2.70 0.47 1.99
CA ARG A 55 2.60 1.79 1.36
C ARG A 55 3.60 2.77 1.97
N LYS A 56 3.77 2.78 3.29
CA LYS A 56 4.77 3.60 3.96
C LYS A 56 6.18 3.23 3.50
N PHE A 57 6.50 1.93 3.49
CA PHE A 57 7.78 1.42 2.99
C PHE A 57 8.07 1.84 1.54
N ALA A 58 7.07 1.77 0.65
CA ALA A 58 7.22 2.19 -0.74
C ALA A 58 7.41 3.70 -0.91
N ASN A 59 6.89 4.54 0.00
CA ASN A 59 7.11 5.99 -0.03
C ASN A 59 8.48 6.40 0.56
N GLU A 60 9.10 5.55 1.37
CA GLU A 60 10.44 5.78 1.94
C GLU A 60 11.59 5.34 0.98
N ASP A 61 11.30 5.14 -0.31
CA ASP A 61 12.27 4.66 -1.33
C ASP A 61 13.07 3.45 -0.82
N GLY A 62 12.34 2.47 -0.28
CA GLY A 62 12.85 1.21 0.26
C GLY A 62 13.57 0.36 -0.78
N THR A 63 14.79 0.75 -1.12
CA THR A 63 15.77 -0.06 -1.83
C THR A 63 16.14 -1.21 -0.91
N ILE A 64 15.47 -2.34 -1.09
CA ILE A 64 15.94 -3.61 -0.55
C ILE A 64 17.13 -3.99 -1.43
N THR A 65 18.33 -3.51 -1.09
CA THR A 65 19.56 -4.12 -1.59
C THR A 65 19.59 -5.54 -1.02
N LEU A 66 19.07 -6.50 -1.80
CA LEU A 66 19.27 -7.93 -1.56
C LEU A 66 20.74 -8.27 -1.87
N SER A 67 21.68 -7.70 -1.11
CA SER A 67 23.06 -8.15 -1.08
C SER A 67 23.10 -9.42 -0.23
N GLY A 68 22.99 -10.57 -0.89
CA GLY A 68 23.38 -11.84 -0.29
C GLY A 68 22.33 -12.94 -0.37
N SER A 69 22.27 -13.61 -1.52
CA SER A 69 22.24 -15.07 -1.49
C SER A 69 23.13 -15.60 -2.61
N LYS A 70 24.43 -15.48 -2.38
CA LYS A 70 25.43 -16.37 -3.00
C LYS A 70 25.54 -17.55 -2.04
N LYS A 71 24.88 -18.68 -2.34
CA LYS A 71 25.45 -20.03 -2.47
C LYS A 71 24.34 -21.05 -2.64
#